data_AF-A0A847NZ28-F1
#
_entry.id   AF-A0A847NZ28-F1
#
_cell.length_a   1.000
_cell.length_b   1.000
_cell.length_c   1.000
_cell.angle_alpha   90.00
_cell.angle_beta   90.00
_cell.angle_gamma   90.00
#
_symmetry.space_group_name_H-M   'P 1'
#
loop_
_entity.id
_entity.type
_entity.pdbx_description
1 polymer ?
#
loop_
_entity_poly.entity_id
_entity_poly.type
_entity_poly.pdbx_seq_one_letter_code
_entity_poly.pdbx_strand_id
1 'polypeptide(L)'
;MEKATLKNDGFAIVYGLAVFFIASVSGLSILYICQKDRTTAGDYSKVRTSAMSARAALTAFENQCEDQPLVILDILKKYNLNHSNKWLLGNALSAGSENKIKYWNSSNSPSFSACIMRYDSVNLLLQVQGIGYGAGGGKKKAIGIYRLKGALEDILWDQNDAIHLSGEGRNFDSRIIVNGNVYCGGDLHFNHGANGSIINGDVKTGNSNAVSSFDPNVTINGKAFFQTPVKLNGTLTINGKSGFQKNIYTDGTLKLNGDTYLNSTVNGNQYLDLCNNKVTHSGSASRIINASQIINNHGVIDIANELNMKDGNEYSFTAKIDQIGNKYQYWPNWGTINAETLNQKYQIAAANGDLWNGFLVIKVSNYATMESSAETFTGKVIWIVESGIACNGNWYDCAASSNTMVYVKSGGYITGMGSNKNFRGYIYVEGNGDVNYLFGNGNSFRGAIHHVSNNSKFQLNSGAPLNIFYDREVIKEFVRFNVITPPGVISKELIMNDVKLRTELLSLYY
;
A
#
# COMPACT_ATOMS: atom_id res chain seq x y z
N MET A 1 -60.23 -35.46 -102.87
CA MET A 1 -59.65 -34.71 -101.74
C MET A 1 -59.25 -35.72 -100.67
N GLU A 2 -58.00 -36.16 -100.67
CA GLU A 2 -57.41 -36.92 -99.56
C GLU A 2 -57.04 -35.94 -98.43
N LYS A 3 -57.50 -36.24 -97.21
CA LYS A 3 -57.13 -35.50 -96.00
C LYS A 3 -55.83 -36.09 -95.48
N ALA A 4 -54.74 -35.32 -95.56
CA ALA A 4 -53.47 -35.66 -94.95
C ALA A 4 -53.59 -35.65 -93.41
N THR A 5 -53.44 -36.81 -92.78
CA THR A 5 -53.29 -36.99 -91.33
C THR A 5 -51.81 -36.81 -90.97
N LEU A 6 -51.47 -35.72 -90.28
CA LEU A 6 -50.16 -35.50 -89.68
C LEU A 6 -49.94 -36.48 -88.51
N LYS A 7 -48.86 -37.28 -88.58
CA LYS A 7 -48.40 -38.16 -87.49
C LYS A 7 -47.82 -37.33 -86.34
N ASN A 8 -48.31 -37.57 -85.12
CA ASN A 8 -47.97 -36.86 -83.87
C ASN A 8 -46.60 -37.20 -83.26
N ASP A 9 -45.76 -37.99 -83.94
CA ASP A 9 -44.53 -38.57 -83.35
C ASP A 9 -43.43 -37.51 -83.08
N GLY A 10 -43.38 -36.42 -83.86
CA GLY A 10 -42.41 -35.34 -83.68
C GLY A 10 -42.67 -34.46 -82.44
N PHE A 11 -43.93 -34.32 -82.03
CA PHE A 11 -44.30 -33.49 -80.87
C PHE A 11 -43.91 -34.17 -79.55
N ALA A 12 -44.05 -35.50 -79.47
CA ALA A 12 -43.66 -36.29 -78.31
C ALA A 12 -42.14 -36.32 -78.08
N ILE A 13 -41.35 -36.36 -79.15
CA ILE A 13 -39.87 -36.36 -79.08
C ILE A 13 -39.36 -35.01 -78.57
N VAL A 14 -39.89 -33.89 -79.08
CA VAL A 14 -39.50 -32.54 -78.65
C VAL A 14 -39.89 -32.29 -77.19
N TYR A 15 -41.09 -32.72 -76.78
CA TYR A 15 -41.50 -32.62 -75.37
C TYR A 15 -40.65 -33.51 -74.46
N GLY A 16 -40.35 -34.74 -74.90
CA GLY A 16 -39.47 -35.66 -74.17
C GLY A 16 -38.07 -35.08 -73.96
N LEU A 17 -37.47 -34.49 -75.01
CA LEU A 17 -36.18 -33.80 -74.94
C LEU A 17 -36.23 -32.55 -74.07
N ALA A 18 -37.29 -31.73 -74.16
CA ALA A 18 -37.46 -30.55 -73.32
C ALA A 18 -37.60 -30.93 -71.84
N VAL A 19 -38.38 -31.97 -71.52
CA VAL A 19 -38.52 -32.50 -70.15
C VAL A 19 -37.20 -33.08 -69.66
N PHE A 20 -36.45 -33.79 -70.50
CA PHE A 20 -35.14 -34.33 -70.14
C PHE A 20 -34.11 -33.21 -69.87
N PHE A 21 -34.14 -32.15 -70.68
CA PHE A 21 -33.29 -30.98 -70.51
C PHE A 21 -33.63 -30.22 -69.22
N ILE A 22 -34.92 -30.00 -68.94
CA ILE A 22 -35.38 -29.38 -67.69
C ILE A 22 -34.99 -30.25 -66.49
N ALA A 23 -35.16 -31.57 -66.57
CA ALA A 23 -34.80 -32.50 -65.49
C ALA A 23 -33.30 -32.51 -65.20
N SER A 24 -32.46 -32.47 -66.25
CA SER A 24 -30.99 -32.46 -66.09
C SER A 24 -30.46 -31.12 -65.60
N VAL A 25 -30.96 -29.99 -66.11
CA VAL A 25 -30.62 -28.65 -65.60
C VAL A 25 -31.07 -28.49 -64.14
N SER A 26 -32.28 -28.96 -63.80
CA SER A 26 -32.80 -28.91 -62.43
C SER A 26 -31.97 -29.81 -61.49
N GLY A 27 -31.62 -31.03 -61.91
CA GLY A 27 -30.80 -31.95 -61.13
C GLY A 27 -29.40 -31.41 -60.84
N LEU A 28 -28.74 -30.82 -61.83
CA LEU A 28 -27.44 -30.17 -61.66
C LEU A 28 -27.52 -28.95 -60.74
N SER A 29 -28.59 -28.17 -60.85
CA SER A 29 -28.82 -27.00 -59.99
C SER A 29 -29.03 -27.40 -58.52
N ILE A 30 -29.79 -28.46 -58.27
CA ILE A 30 -30.00 -29.02 -56.92
C ILE A 30 -28.68 -29.54 -56.33
N LEU A 31 -27.90 -30.30 -57.11
CA LEU A 31 -26.59 -30.80 -56.67
C LEU A 31 -25.63 -29.65 -56.30
N TYR A 32 -25.60 -28.60 -57.10
CA TYR A 32 -24.80 -27.40 -56.83
C TYR A 32 -25.23 -26.71 -55.52
N ILE A 33 -26.54 -26.54 -55.30
CA ILE A 33 -27.08 -25.96 -54.06
C ILE A 33 -26.72 -26.84 -52.85
N CYS A 34 -26.90 -28.16 -52.94
CA CYS A 34 -26.55 -29.08 -51.85
C CYS A 34 -25.05 -29.05 -51.49
N GLN A 35 -24.15 -28.92 -52.48
CA GLN A 35 -22.72 -28.80 -52.22
C GLN A 35 -22.35 -27.46 -51.56
N LYS A 36 -22.99 -26.36 -52.01
CA LYS A 36 -22.83 -25.04 -51.40
C LYS A 36 -23.31 -25.04 -49.95
N ASP A 37 -24.48 -25.60 -49.67
CA ASP A 37 -25.05 -25.69 -48.32
C ASP A 37 -24.19 -26.56 -47.40
N ARG A 38 -23.65 -27.69 -47.91
CA ARG A 38 -22.74 -28.56 -47.15
C ARG A 38 -21.46 -27.83 -46.73
N THR A 39 -20.85 -27.08 -47.66
CA THR A 39 -19.64 -26.29 -47.37
C THR A 39 -19.93 -25.20 -46.34
N THR A 40 -21.04 -24.48 -46.54
CA THR A 40 -21.50 -23.39 -45.66
C THR A 40 -21.80 -23.90 -44.25
N ALA A 41 -22.49 -25.05 -44.12
CA ALA A 41 -22.77 -25.69 -42.84
C ALA A 41 -21.48 -26.13 -42.11
N GLY A 42 -20.48 -26.62 -42.86
CA GLY A 42 -19.16 -26.93 -42.33
C GLY A 42 -18.46 -25.72 -41.72
N ASP A 43 -18.50 -24.57 -42.40
CA ASP A 43 -17.88 -23.33 -41.92
C ASP A 43 -18.63 -22.72 -40.73
N TYR A 44 -19.96 -22.78 -40.71
CA TYR A 44 -20.75 -22.39 -39.52
C TYR A 44 -20.41 -23.26 -38.30
N SER A 45 -20.22 -24.57 -38.49
CA SER A 45 -19.81 -25.49 -37.42
C SER A 45 -18.43 -25.15 -36.85
N LYS A 46 -17.45 -24.85 -37.71
CA LYS A 46 -16.11 -24.39 -37.30
C LYS A 46 -16.17 -23.09 -36.48
N VAL A 47 -16.96 -22.12 -36.94
CA VAL A 47 -17.12 -20.84 -36.25
C VAL A 47 -17.81 -21.04 -34.89
N ARG A 48 -18.88 -21.83 -34.83
CA ARG A 48 -19.60 -22.14 -33.59
C ARG A 48 -18.69 -22.83 -32.57
N THR A 49 -17.96 -23.87 -32.98
CA THR A 49 -17.03 -24.58 -32.11
C THR A 49 -15.91 -23.66 -31.61
N SER A 50 -15.32 -22.83 -32.49
CA SER A 50 -14.32 -21.84 -32.06
C SER A 50 -14.85 -20.81 -31.05
N ALA A 51 -16.12 -20.37 -31.17
CA ALA A 51 -16.73 -19.45 -30.21
C ALA A 51 -16.98 -20.13 -28.85
N MET A 52 -17.44 -21.39 -28.85
CA MET A 52 -17.59 -22.18 -27.63
C MET A 52 -16.23 -22.40 -26.94
N SER A 53 -15.18 -22.71 -27.70
CA SER A 53 -13.82 -22.88 -27.18
C SER A 53 -13.24 -21.58 -26.62
N ALA A 54 -13.56 -20.42 -27.21
CA ALA A 54 -13.12 -19.13 -26.68
C ALA A 54 -13.76 -18.82 -25.31
N ARG A 55 -15.03 -19.21 -25.10
CA ARG A 55 -15.68 -19.16 -23.78
C ARG A 55 -15.04 -20.16 -22.80
N ALA A 56 -14.78 -21.38 -23.24
CA ALA A 56 -14.14 -22.40 -22.42
C ALA A 56 -12.74 -21.98 -21.93
N ALA A 57 -11.98 -21.21 -22.73
CA ALA A 57 -10.72 -20.62 -22.29
C ALA A 57 -10.88 -19.69 -21.07
N LEU A 58 -11.93 -18.87 -21.05
CA LEU A 58 -12.18 -17.95 -19.94
C LEU A 58 -12.61 -18.72 -18.67
N THR A 59 -13.48 -19.72 -18.81
CA THR A 59 -13.85 -20.62 -17.71
C THR A 59 -12.64 -21.42 -17.19
N ALA A 60 -11.76 -21.90 -18.08
CA ALA A 60 -10.55 -22.60 -17.68
C ALA A 60 -9.58 -21.69 -16.93
N PHE A 61 -9.52 -20.40 -17.31
CA PHE A 61 -8.77 -19.39 -16.56
C PHE A 61 -9.35 -19.18 -15.15
N GLU A 62 -10.68 -19.03 -15.04
CA GLU A 62 -11.36 -18.89 -13.74
C GLU A 62 -11.07 -20.08 -12.82
N ASN A 63 -11.15 -21.31 -13.34
CA ASN A 63 -10.80 -22.52 -12.60
C ASN A 63 -9.32 -22.55 -12.22
N GLN A 64 -8.42 -22.11 -13.10
CA GLN A 64 -6.99 -22.06 -12.78
C GLN A 64 -6.70 -21.07 -11.63
N CYS A 65 -7.42 -19.95 -11.54
CA CYS A 65 -7.32 -19.06 -10.38
C CYS A 65 -7.71 -19.77 -9.08
N GLU A 66 -8.79 -20.55 -9.10
CA GLU A 66 -9.28 -21.23 -7.90
C GLU A 66 -8.39 -22.41 -7.48
N ASP A 67 -8.00 -23.25 -8.44
CA ASP A 67 -7.29 -24.51 -8.20
C ASP A 67 -5.77 -24.32 -8.05
N GLN A 68 -5.20 -23.32 -8.75
CA GLN A 68 -3.75 -23.07 -8.83
C GLN A 68 -3.42 -21.58 -8.62
N PRO A 69 -3.83 -20.98 -7.49
CA PRO A 69 -3.72 -19.54 -7.27
C PRO A 69 -2.27 -19.03 -7.32
N LEU A 70 -1.33 -19.78 -6.75
CA LEU A 70 0.10 -19.42 -6.76
C LEU A 70 0.69 -19.42 -8.18
N VAL A 71 0.24 -20.33 -9.03
CA VAL A 71 0.71 -20.39 -10.43
C VAL A 71 0.27 -19.16 -11.20
N ILE A 72 -0.98 -18.72 -11.02
CA ILE A 72 -1.47 -17.47 -11.62
C ILE A 72 -0.69 -16.28 -11.08
N LEU A 73 -0.44 -16.23 -9.76
CA LEU A 73 0.34 -15.17 -9.15
C LEU A 73 1.74 -15.04 -9.76
N ASP A 74 2.44 -16.16 -9.92
CA ASP A 74 3.78 -16.18 -10.51
C ASP A 74 3.78 -15.78 -11.99
N ILE A 75 2.73 -16.16 -12.75
CA ILE A 75 2.54 -15.69 -14.12
C ILE A 75 2.34 -14.17 -14.14
N LEU A 76 1.51 -13.62 -13.25
CA LEU A 76 1.28 -12.17 -13.16
C LEU A 76 2.55 -11.41 -12.76
N LYS A 77 3.34 -11.94 -11.82
CA LYS A 77 4.66 -11.39 -11.45
C LYS A 77 5.59 -11.35 -12.66
N LYS A 78 5.70 -12.45 -13.42
CA LYS A 78 6.52 -12.50 -14.63
C LYS A 78 6.00 -11.61 -15.74
N TYR A 79 4.69 -11.48 -15.89
CA TYR A 79 4.07 -10.57 -16.85
C TYR A 79 4.45 -9.12 -16.55
N ASN A 80 4.38 -8.69 -15.29
CA ASN A 80 4.77 -7.32 -14.88
C ASN A 80 6.24 -7.01 -15.17
N LEU A 81 7.12 -8.01 -15.11
CA LEU A 81 8.54 -7.85 -15.46
C LEU A 81 8.76 -7.87 -16.98
N ASN A 82 8.00 -8.70 -17.71
CA ASN A 82 8.07 -8.80 -19.18
C ASN A 82 6.72 -9.25 -19.74
N HIS A 83 6.04 -8.33 -20.44
CA HIS A 83 4.71 -8.55 -21.04
C HIS A 83 4.64 -9.68 -22.09
N SER A 84 5.78 -10.24 -22.51
CA SER A 84 5.81 -11.46 -23.34
C SER A 84 5.35 -12.70 -22.57
N ASN A 85 5.51 -12.72 -21.24
CA ASN A 85 5.06 -13.80 -20.36
C ASN A 85 3.56 -13.67 -20.05
N LYS A 86 2.73 -13.77 -21.09
CA LYS A 86 1.29 -13.48 -21.01
C LYS A 86 0.39 -14.70 -21.08
N TRP A 87 0.94 -15.87 -21.41
CA TRP A 87 0.13 -17.05 -21.66
C TRP A 87 -0.29 -17.73 -20.36
N LEU A 88 -1.59 -18.02 -20.28
CA LEU A 88 -2.25 -18.67 -19.14
C LEU A 88 -2.43 -20.16 -19.45
N LEU A 89 -3.09 -20.90 -18.54
CA LEU A 89 -3.39 -22.34 -18.66
C LEU A 89 -2.16 -23.24 -18.68
N GLY A 90 -0.99 -22.69 -18.37
CA GLY A 90 0.26 -23.40 -18.13
C GLY A 90 0.84 -23.03 -16.76
N ASN A 91 2.15 -22.89 -16.66
CA ASN A 91 2.82 -22.41 -15.45
C ASN A 91 3.72 -21.22 -15.77
N ALA A 92 4.35 -20.64 -14.74
CA ALA A 92 5.22 -19.48 -14.91
C ALA A 92 6.43 -19.73 -15.83
N LEU A 93 6.87 -20.98 -16.03
CA LEU A 93 7.97 -21.31 -16.96
C LEU A 93 7.49 -21.29 -18.42
N SER A 94 6.24 -21.67 -18.68
CA SER A 94 5.66 -21.70 -20.03
C SER A 94 4.89 -20.43 -20.43
N ALA A 95 4.80 -19.42 -19.56
CA ALA A 95 4.05 -18.20 -19.81
C ALA A 95 4.51 -17.40 -21.05
N GLY A 96 5.72 -17.65 -21.56
CA GLY A 96 6.26 -17.04 -22.78
C GLY A 96 5.72 -17.62 -24.09
N SER A 97 5.05 -18.77 -24.07
CA SER A 97 4.54 -19.44 -25.28
C SER A 97 3.07 -19.89 -25.13
N GLU A 98 2.35 -19.93 -26.26
CA GLU A 98 0.93 -20.28 -26.26
C GLU A 98 0.70 -21.73 -25.83
N ASN A 99 0.02 -21.91 -24.70
CA ASN A 99 -0.42 -23.23 -24.27
C ASN A 99 -1.84 -23.52 -24.78
N LYS A 100 -1.98 -24.49 -25.69
CA LYS A 100 -3.27 -24.89 -26.28
C LYS A 100 -3.78 -26.15 -25.62
N ILE A 101 -4.95 -26.03 -24.98
CA ILE A 101 -5.68 -27.17 -24.43
C ILE A 101 -6.61 -27.72 -25.51
N LYS A 102 -6.45 -29.00 -25.85
CA LYS A 102 -7.29 -29.69 -26.84
C LYS A 102 -8.38 -30.48 -26.13
N TYR A 103 -9.57 -30.57 -26.73
CA TYR A 103 -10.66 -31.39 -26.19
C TYR A 103 -10.40 -32.90 -26.36
N TRP A 104 -9.65 -33.29 -27.39
CA TRP A 104 -9.23 -34.67 -27.63
C TRP A 104 -7.90 -34.74 -28.39
N ASN A 105 -7.28 -35.92 -28.40
CA ASN A 105 -5.96 -36.11 -29.01
C ASN A 105 -6.06 -36.28 -30.54
N SER A 106 -6.15 -35.17 -31.28
CA SER A 106 -6.13 -35.14 -32.75
C SER A 106 -5.58 -33.81 -33.28
N SER A 107 -5.13 -33.79 -34.53
CA SER A 107 -4.75 -32.57 -35.26
C SER A 107 -5.94 -31.66 -35.56
N ASN A 108 -7.13 -32.24 -35.73
CA ASN A 108 -8.37 -31.53 -36.02
C ASN A 108 -9.23 -31.25 -34.78
N SER A 109 -8.70 -31.49 -33.58
CA SER A 109 -9.42 -31.22 -32.34
C SER A 109 -9.61 -29.71 -32.17
N PRO A 110 -10.83 -29.24 -31.83
CA PRO A 110 -11.00 -27.92 -31.26
C PRO A 110 -10.03 -27.75 -30.09
N SER A 111 -9.58 -26.52 -29.91
CA SER A 111 -8.68 -26.20 -28.82
C SER A 111 -8.90 -24.78 -28.36
N PHE A 112 -8.37 -24.47 -27.19
CA PHE A 112 -8.42 -23.13 -26.66
C PHE A 112 -7.13 -22.77 -25.94
N SER A 113 -6.87 -21.47 -25.86
CA SER A 113 -5.79 -20.89 -25.08
C SER A 113 -6.30 -19.59 -24.45
N ALA A 114 -5.62 -19.11 -23.41
CA ALA A 114 -5.92 -17.82 -22.81
C ALA A 114 -4.63 -17.02 -22.63
N CYS A 115 -4.71 -15.70 -22.78
CA CYS A 115 -3.59 -14.82 -22.47
C CYS A 115 -4.03 -13.52 -21.81
N ILE A 116 -3.11 -12.95 -21.04
CA ILE A 116 -3.24 -11.65 -20.41
C ILE A 116 -3.11 -10.58 -21.49
N MET A 117 -4.15 -9.76 -21.61
CA MET A 117 -4.16 -8.57 -22.46
C MET A 117 -3.59 -7.37 -21.71
N ARG A 118 -3.99 -7.23 -20.44
CA ARG A 118 -3.59 -6.14 -19.55
C ARG A 118 -3.79 -6.56 -18.11
N TYR A 119 -2.91 -6.12 -17.24
CA TYR A 119 -3.02 -6.31 -15.79
C TYR A 119 -2.75 -4.98 -15.07
N ASP A 120 -3.63 -4.62 -14.15
CA ASP A 120 -3.45 -3.54 -13.20
C ASP A 120 -3.25 -4.17 -11.82
N SER A 121 -2.00 -4.13 -11.32
CA SER A 121 -1.63 -4.73 -10.04
C SER A 121 -2.22 -4.00 -8.84
N VAL A 122 -2.53 -2.71 -8.97
CA VAL A 122 -3.03 -1.87 -7.87
C VAL A 122 -4.49 -2.21 -7.60
N ASN A 123 -5.32 -2.24 -8.64
CA ASN A 123 -6.74 -2.56 -8.51
C ASN A 123 -7.05 -4.05 -8.64
N LEU A 124 -6.01 -4.88 -8.87
CA LEU A 124 -6.10 -6.30 -9.17
C LEU A 124 -7.09 -6.58 -10.31
N LEU A 125 -7.05 -5.74 -11.35
CA LEU A 125 -7.90 -5.86 -12.53
C LEU A 125 -7.12 -6.56 -13.64
N LEU A 126 -7.69 -7.64 -14.18
CA LEU A 126 -7.08 -8.46 -15.20
C LEU A 126 -8.00 -8.54 -16.42
N GLN A 127 -7.46 -8.20 -17.59
CA GLN A 127 -8.11 -8.42 -18.87
C GLN A 127 -7.52 -9.66 -19.52
N VAL A 128 -8.37 -10.66 -19.77
CA VAL A 128 -7.98 -11.96 -20.34
C VAL A 128 -8.63 -12.14 -21.71
N GLN A 129 -7.84 -12.49 -22.71
CA GLN A 129 -8.31 -12.91 -24.02
C GLN A 129 -8.32 -14.44 -24.08
N GLY A 130 -9.51 -15.02 -24.10
CA GLY A 130 -9.74 -16.40 -24.49
C GLY A 130 -9.71 -16.54 -26.01
N ILE A 131 -8.94 -17.49 -26.53
CA ILE A 131 -8.81 -17.76 -27.96
C ILE A 131 -9.32 -19.17 -28.20
N GLY A 132 -10.35 -19.30 -29.02
CA GLY A 132 -10.89 -20.60 -29.42
C GLY A 132 -10.56 -20.94 -30.86
N TYR A 133 -10.25 -22.21 -31.09
CA TYR A 133 -9.89 -22.80 -32.38
C TYR A 133 -10.91 -23.90 -32.71
N GLY A 134 -11.56 -23.80 -33.87
CA GLY A 134 -12.58 -24.76 -34.32
C GLY A 134 -11.98 -26.06 -34.89
N ALA A 135 -12.81 -27.10 -35.00
CA ALA A 135 -12.39 -28.37 -35.58
C ALA A 135 -12.02 -28.21 -37.07
N GLY A 136 -10.74 -28.37 -37.42
CA GLY A 136 -10.27 -28.20 -38.79
C GLY A 136 -10.20 -26.74 -39.28
N GLY A 137 -10.17 -25.76 -38.37
CA GLY A 137 -9.95 -24.34 -38.68
C GLY A 137 -10.99 -23.40 -38.07
N GLY A 138 -10.75 -22.08 -38.18
CA GLY A 138 -11.58 -21.04 -37.58
C GLY A 138 -11.05 -20.58 -36.21
N LYS A 139 -11.02 -19.26 -36.00
CA LYS A 139 -10.51 -18.62 -34.78
C LYS A 139 -11.51 -17.58 -34.28
N LYS A 140 -11.89 -17.68 -33.01
CA LYS A 140 -12.70 -16.68 -32.33
C LYS A 140 -12.02 -16.26 -31.04
N LYS A 141 -12.36 -15.06 -30.58
CA LYS A 141 -11.83 -14.47 -29.36
C LYS A 141 -12.99 -14.16 -28.42
N ALA A 142 -12.72 -14.18 -27.14
CA ALA A 142 -13.59 -13.63 -26.11
C ALA A 142 -12.68 -12.87 -25.14
N ILE A 143 -13.14 -11.74 -24.62
CA ILE A 143 -12.37 -10.91 -23.71
C ILE A 143 -13.16 -10.78 -22.41
N GLY A 144 -12.64 -11.36 -21.34
CA GLY A 144 -13.16 -11.17 -19.98
C GLY A 144 -12.35 -10.10 -19.25
N ILE A 145 -13.04 -9.23 -18.53
CA ILE A 145 -12.43 -8.30 -17.56
C ILE A 145 -12.79 -8.80 -16.17
N TYR A 146 -11.77 -9.08 -15.37
CA TYR A 146 -11.90 -9.68 -14.05
C TYR A 146 -11.31 -8.77 -12.98
N ARG A 147 -11.94 -8.77 -11.80
CA ARG A 147 -11.27 -8.38 -10.56
C ARG A 147 -10.82 -9.63 -9.81
N LEU A 148 -9.54 -9.68 -9.45
CA LEU A 148 -8.98 -10.76 -8.66
C LEU A 148 -9.16 -10.46 -7.17
N LYS A 149 -9.69 -11.42 -6.41
CA LYS A 149 -9.85 -11.39 -4.96
C LYS A 149 -8.97 -12.47 -4.34
N GLY A 150 -8.41 -12.22 -3.15
CA GLY A 150 -7.52 -13.19 -2.46
C GLY A 150 -6.02 -13.00 -2.73
N ALA A 151 -5.63 -12.01 -3.54
CA ALA A 151 -4.27 -11.50 -3.64
C ALA A 151 -4.18 -10.07 -3.08
N LEU A 152 -2.96 -9.61 -2.80
CA LEU A 152 -2.64 -8.22 -2.47
C LEU A 152 -1.24 -7.86 -2.95
N GLU A 153 -0.99 -6.57 -3.18
CA GLU A 153 0.36 -6.03 -3.36
C GLU A 153 0.93 -5.72 -1.97
N ASP A 154 1.98 -6.45 -1.56
CA ASP A 154 2.78 -6.15 -0.38
C ASP A 154 3.87 -5.15 -0.76
N ILE A 155 3.90 -4.05 -0.04
CA ILE A 155 4.79 -2.92 -0.30
C ILE A 155 5.72 -2.78 0.90
N LEU A 156 7.03 -2.82 0.64
CA LEU A 156 8.06 -2.61 1.66
C LEU A 156 8.79 -1.31 1.40
N TRP A 157 9.12 -0.61 2.48
CA TRP A 157 9.87 0.63 2.49
C TRP A 157 10.91 0.62 3.62
N ASP A 158 11.88 1.53 3.52
CA ASP A 158 13.03 1.64 4.41
C ASP A 158 12.69 2.30 5.76
N GLN A 159 11.88 3.34 5.73
CA GLN A 159 11.58 4.17 6.88
C GLN A 159 10.74 3.43 7.95
N ASN A 160 11.17 3.51 9.21
CA ASN A 160 10.51 2.91 10.37
C ASN A 160 10.23 3.93 11.48
N ASP A 161 9.98 5.16 11.08
CA ASP A 161 9.73 6.26 12.02
C ASP A 161 8.39 6.04 12.71
N ALA A 162 8.45 5.72 14.00
CA ALA A 162 7.30 5.73 14.90
C ALA A 162 6.82 7.16 15.14
N ILE A 163 7.78 8.08 15.23
CA ILE A 163 7.54 9.53 15.28
C ILE A 163 8.38 10.16 14.17
N HIS A 164 7.72 10.87 13.25
CA HIS A 164 8.37 11.65 12.21
C HIS A 164 7.87 13.09 12.29
N LEU A 165 8.73 14.02 12.65
CA LEU A 165 8.43 15.45 12.67
C LEU A 165 9.32 16.13 11.63
N SER A 166 8.79 16.64 10.53
CA SER A 166 9.59 17.39 9.55
C SER A 166 10.08 18.72 10.11
N GLY A 167 9.34 19.28 11.08
CA GLY A 167 9.73 20.47 11.84
C GLY A 167 10.48 20.16 13.13
N GLU A 168 10.30 21.06 14.09
CA GLU A 168 10.92 21.03 15.42
C GLU A 168 10.17 20.10 16.38
N GLY A 169 10.91 19.34 17.19
CA GLY A 169 10.40 18.44 18.22
C GLY A 169 10.54 19.02 19.62
N ARG A 170 10.02 20.22 19.88
CA ARG A 170 10.29 20.99 21.12
C ARG A 170 9.48 20.62 22.36
N ASN A 171 8.45 19.80 22.21
CA ASN A 171 7.39 19.68 23.21
C ASN A 171 7.20 18.24 23.69
N PHE A 172 8.29 17.56 24.06
CA PHE A 172 8.19 16.27 24.76
C PHE A 172 8.18 16.51 26.27
N ASP A 173 6.99 16.72 26.85
CA ASP A 173 6.79 16.99 28.30
C ASP A 173 6.40 15.76 29.11
N SER A 174 6.23 14.61 28.45
CA SER A 174 5.88 13.34 29.08
C SER A 174 6.83 12.24 28.68
N ARG A 175 7.02 11.26 29.57
CA ARG A 175 7.85 10.10 29.29
C ARG A 175 7.32 9.35 28.07
N ILE A 176 8.21 9.02 27.13
CA ILE A 176 7.87 8.16 25.99
C ILE A 176 8.66 6.86 26.01
N ILE A 177 8.05 5.78 25.53
CA ILE A 177 8.73 4.55 25.18
C ILE A 177 8.38 4.22 23.74
N VAL A 178 9.37 4.17 22.86
CA VAL A 178 9.19 4.00 21.42
C VAL A 178 9.95 2.77 20.96
N ASN A 179 9.32 1.85 20.20
CA ASN A 179 10.03 0.70 19.62
C ASN A 179 10.67 0.99 18.24
N GLY A 180 10.17 1.97 17.50
CA GLY A 180 10.65 2.38 16.18
C GLY A 180 11.56 3.61 16.23
N ASN A 181 11.84 4.18 15.06
CA ASN A 181 12.73 5.33 14.91
C ASN A 181 12.02 6.64 15.29
N VAL A 182 12.82 7.64 15.67
CA VAL A 182 12.36 9.01 15.92
C VAL A 182 13.17 9.96 15.05
N TYR A 183 12.47 10.70 14.19
CA TYR A 183 13.06 11.74 13.36
C TYR A 183 12.46 13.12 13.68
N CYS A 184 13.32 14.13 13.77
CA CYS A 184 12.93 15.54 13.86
C CYS A 184 13.75 16.37 12.86
N GLY A 185 13.12 17.06 11.91
CA GLY A 185 13.86 17.86 10.91
C GLY A 185 14.51 19.11 11.49
N GLY A 186 13.98 19.60 12.61
CA GLY A 186 14.60 20.64 13.45
C GLY A 186 15.37 20.07 14.64
N ASP A 187 15.22 20.72 15.79
CA ASP A 187 15.71 20.25 17.08
C ASP A 187 14.81 19.17 17.69
N LEU A 188 15.36 18.46 18.68
CA LEU A 188 14.66 17.49 19.51
C LEU A 188 14.83 17.90 20.98
N HIS A 189 13.73 18.23 21.66
CA HIS A 189 13.75 18.69 23.05
C HIS A 189 12.93 17.78 23.95
N PHE A 190 13.62 17.12 24.88
CA PHE A 190 13.00 16.44 26.02
C PHE A 190 13.01 17.36 27.23
N ASN A 191 11.82 17.76 27.69
CA ASN A 191 11.63 18.58 28.87
C ASN A 191 11.62 17.72 30.14
N HIS A 192 11.69 18.35 31.32
CA HIS A 192 11.84 17.66 32.61
C HIS A 192 10.81 16.54 32.86
N GLY A 193 9.56 16.73 32.42
CA GLY A 193 8.49 15.74 32.59
C GLY A 193 8.68 14.45 31.76
N ALA A 194 9.60 14.45 30.79
CA ALA A 194 9.93 13.29 29.96
C ALA A 194 11.04 12.39 30.53
N ASN A 195 11.30 12.49 31.84
CA ASN A 195 12.32 11.71 32.51
C ASN A 195 12.12 10.19 32.39
N GLY A 196 13.21 9.50 32.06
CA GLY A 196 13.23 8.05 31.83
C GLY A 196 12.67 7.65 30.46
N SER A 197 12.60 8.57 29.49
CA SER A 197 12.19 8.24 28.12
C SER A 197 13.18 7.27 27.47
N ILE A 198 12.63 6.34 26.68
CA ILE A 198 13.40 5.27 26.02
C ILE A 198 13.00 5.22 24.55
N ILE A 199 13.96 5.35 23.65
CA ILE A 199 13.78 5.13 22.22
C ILE A 199 14.57 3.89 21.85
N ASN A 200 13.89 2.81 21.46
CA ASN A 200 14.55 1.56 21.11
C ASN A 200 15.10 1.57 19.67
N GLY A 201 14.49 2.35 18.78
CA GLY A 201 14.98 2.53 17.42
C GLY A 201 16.04 3.62 17.31
N ASP A 202 16.31 4.01 16.07
CA ASP A 202 17.27 5.04 15.73
C ASP A 202 16.70 6.45 15.96
N VAL A 203 17.56 7.39 16.33
CA VAL A 203 17.22 8.81 16.49
C VAL A 203 18.00 9.65 15.50
N LYS A 204 17.31 10.56 14.80
CA LYS A 204 17.96 11.48 13.88
C LYS A 204 17.35 12.88 13.96
N THR A 205 18.21 13.89 13.91
CA THR A 205 17.79 15.27 13.65
C THR A 205 18.18 15.72 12.24
N GLY A 206 17.46 16.67 11.67
CA GLY A 206 17.80 17.32 10.40
C GLY A 206 18.90 18.37 10.57
N ASN A 207 19.36 18.94 9.46
CA ASN A 207 20.42 19.94 9.46
C ASN A 207 19.86 21.33 9.83
N SER A 208 19.62 21.53 11.13
CA SER A 208 19.14 22.80 11.70
C SER A 208 20.15 23.39 12.68
N ASN A 209 20.10 24.70 12.90
CA ASN A 209 20.87 25.39 13.93
C ASN A 209 20.10 25.50 15.26
N ALA A 210 18.83 25.08 15.28
CA ALA A 210 18.07 24.93 16.51
C ALA A 210 18.74 23.87 17.40
N VAL A 211 18.80 24.12 18.71
CA VAL A 211 19.55 23.29 19.65
C VAL A 211 18.65 22.19 20.19
N SER A 212 19.02 20.93 19.95
CA SER A 212 18.40 19.79 20.62
C SER A 212 18.76 19.82 22.10
N SER A 213 17.78 19.72 22.99
CA SER A 213 17.99 19.83 24.44
C SER A 213 17.46 18.61 25.17
N PHE A 214 18.26 18.07 26.08
CA PHE A 214 17.86 16.96 26.94
C PHE A 214 17.98 17.41 28.40
N ASP A 215 16.85 17.86 28.94
CA ASP A 215 16.76 18.30 30.33
C ASP A 215 16.68 17.14 31.33
N PRO A 216 15.99 16.02 31.03
CA PRO A 216 15.94 14.88 31.93
C PRO A 216 16.84 13.72 31.47
N ASN A 217 16.70 12.55 32.11
CA ASN A 217 17.39 11.34 31.67
C ASN A 217 16.65 10.69 30.48
N VAL A 218 17.36 10.43 29.40
CA VAL A 218 16.85 9.80 28.17
C VAL A 218 17.81 8.72 27.69
N THR A 219 17.26 7.60 27.23
CA THR A 219 18.03 6.49 26.64
C THR A 219 17.63 6.26 25.20
N ILE A 220 18.62 6.17 24.32
CA ILE A 220 18.48 5.77 22.91
C ILE A 220 19.21 4.44 22.75
N ASN A 221 18.48 3.36 22.44
CA ASN A 221 19.09 2.04 22.26
C ASN A 221 19.63 1.84 20.83
N GLY A 222 19.01 2.49 19.84
CA GLY A 222 19.50 2.48 18.46
C GLY A 222 20.66 3.44 18.24
N LYS A 223 20.97 3.70 16.96
CA LYS A 223 21.93 4.71 16.55
C LYS A 223 21.37 6.10 16.76
N ALA A 224 22.26 7.08 16.91
CA ALA A 224 21.85 8.48 17.00
C ALA A 224 22.67 9.37 16.07
N PHE A 225 21.99 10.16 15.24
CA PHE A 225 22.63 11.18 14.41
C PHE A 225 22.08 12.57 14.69
N PHE A 226 22.86 13.35 15.41
CA PHE A 226 22.54 14.75 15.71
C PHE A 226 23.21 15.68 14.71
N GLN A 227 22.42 16.18 13.76
CA GLN A 227 22.83 17.21 12.81
C GLN A 227 22.59 18.64 13.37
N THR A 228 21.86 18.73 14.47
CA THR A 228 21.68 19.93 15.28
C THR A 228 22.75 20.02 16.38
N PRO A 229 23.02 21.23 16.94
CA PRO A 229 23.77 21.33 18.18
C PRO A 229 23.00 20.62 19.30
N VAL A 230 23.73 20.04 20.27
CA VAL A 230 23.14 19.29 21.39
C VAL A 230 23.48 19.95 22.71
N LYS A 231 22.46 20.19 23.54
CA LYS A 231 22.60 20.65 24.92
C LYS A 231 22.08 19.60 25.88
N LEU A 232 22.82 19.35 26.95
CA LEU A 232 22.47 18.35 27.97
C LEU A 232 22.50 19.00 29.34
N ASN A 233 21.38 18.96 30.05
CA ASN A 233 21.30 19.24 31.49
C ASN A 233 21.11 17.95 32.30
N GLY A 234 20.44 16.94 31.72
CA GLY A 234 20.26 15.60 32.29
C GLY A 234 21.28 14.58 31.78
N THR A 235 20.93 13.29 31.87
CA THR A 235 21.74 12.21 31.29
C THR A 235 21.19 11.73 29.95
N LEU A 236 21.96 11.85 28.88
CA LEU A 236 21.66 11.18 27.61
C LEU A 236 22.55 9.93 27.48
N THR A 237 21.93 8.76 27.34
CA THR A 237 22.63 7.50 27.06
C THR A 237 22.30 7.03 25.65
N ILE A 238 23.32 6.73 24.85
CA ILE A 238 23.18 6.23 23.48
C ILE A 238 23.91 4.88 23.40
N ASN A 239 23.17 3.80 23.14
CA ASN A 239 23.74 2.45 23.11
C ASN A 239 24.23 2.02 21.72
N GLY A 240 23.63 2.54 20.66
CA GLY A 240 24.13 2.34 19.30
C GLY A 240 25.29 3.28 18.94
N LYS A 241 25.74 3.19 17.69
CA LYS A 241 26.70 4.15 17.14
C LYS A 241 26.11 5.57 17.19
N SER A 242 26.96 6.56 17.46
CA SER A 242 26.51 7.94 17.59
C SER A 242 27.31 8.90 16.72
N GLY A 243 26.66 9.96 16.25
CA GLY A 243 27.25 10.96 15.38
C GLY A 243 26.77 12.36 15.73
N PHE A 244 27.70 13.30 15.81
CA PHE A 244 27.42 14.70 16.14
C PHE A 244 28.06 15.63 15.13
N GLN A 245 27.22 16.29 14.32
CA GLN A 245 27.67 17.20 13.27
C GLN A 245 28.05 18.58 13.82
N LYS A 246 27.39 19.01 14.90
CA LYS A 246 27.51 20.36 15.48
C LYS A 246 27.78 20.29 16.98
N ASN A 247 28.20 21.43 17.54
CA ASN A 247 28.70 21.53 18.91
C ASN A 247 27.79 20.88 19.97
N ILE A 248 28.45 20.28 20.96
CA ILE A 248 27.83 19.67 22.12
C ILE A 248 28.10 20.56 23.34
N TYR A 249 27.07 20.82 24.14
CA TYR A 249 27.12 21.61 25.37
C TYR A 249 26.64 20.72 26.53
N THR A 250 27.57 20.24 27.35
CA THR A 250 27.27 19.24 28.38
C THR A 250 27.46 19.81 29.78
N ASP A 251 26.35 20.20 30.42
CA ASP A 251 26.28 20.44 31.86
C ASP A 251 25.79 19.20 32.62
N GLY A 252 25.07 18.32 31.91
CA GLY A 252 24.74 16.96 32.30
C GLY A 252 25.72 15.91 31.77
N THR A 253 25.31 14.63 31.75
CA THR A 253 26.16 13.50 31.35
C THR A 253 25.78 12.98 29.97
N LEU A 254 26.77 12.80 29.08
CA LEU A 254 26.60 12.07 27.82
C LEU A 254 27.35 10.74 27.88
N LYS A 255 26.62 9.63 27.81
CA LYS A 255 27.20 8.27 27.75
C LYS A 255 27.01 7.67 26.37
N LEU A 256 28.09 7.25 25.75
CA LEU A 256 28.13 6.74 24.38
C LEU A 256 28.68 5.31 24.40
N ASN A 257 27.78 4.31 24.43
CA ASN A 257 28.16 2.90 24.55
C ASN A 257 28.45 2.22 23.19
N GLY A 258 28.53 3.00 22.11
CA GLY A 258 28.93 2.56 20.78
C GLY A 258 29.92 3.50 20.12
N ASP A 259 30.49 3.09 18.98
CA ASP A 259 31.42 3.91 18.21
C ASP A 259 30.84 5.30 17.91
N THR A 260 31.66 6.33 18.13
CA THR A 260 31.25 7.73 18.08
C THR A 260 32.01 8.51 17.01
N TYR A 261 31.30 9.37 16.28
CA TYR A 261 31.85 10.23 15.22
C TYR A 261 31.54 11.70 15.50
N LEU A 262 32.58 12.54 15.57
CA LEU A 262 32.46 13.95 15.97
C LEU A 262 33.02 14.90 14.90
N ASN A 263 32.13 15.65 14.26
CA ASN A 263 32.47 16.89 13.57
C ASN A 263 32.29 18.13 14.46
N SER A 264 31.97 17.89 15.72
CA SER A 264 31.60 18.89 16.71
C SER A 264 32.75 19.21 17.67
N THR A 265 32.64 20.36 18.33
CA THR A 265 33.41 20.64 19.55
C THR A 265 32.56 20.33 20.77
N VAL A 266 33.20 19.78 21.81
CA VAL A 266 32.58 19.56 23.11
C VAL A 266 32.86 20.75 24.03
N ASN A 267 31.80 21.37 24.55
CA ASN A 267 31.81 22.50 25.47
C ASN A 267 30.97 22.17 26.72
N GLY A 268 31.03 23.01 27.76
CA GLY A 268 30.21 22.89 28.98
C GLY A 268 31.04 22.66 30.24
N ASN A 269 30.48 21.99 31.25
CA ASN A 269 31.16 21.69 32.52
C ASN A 269 31.51 20.20 32.70
N GLN A 270 30.96 19.30 31.88
CA GLN A 270 31.18 17.84 31.98
C GLN A 270 32.02 17.28 30.82
N TYR A 271 32.39 16.00 30.91
CA TYR A 271 33.11 15.24 29.88
C TYR A 271 32.15 14.27 29.14
N LEU A 272 32.48 13.91 27.90
CA LEU A 272 31.82 12.83 27.19
C LEU A 272 32.41 11.49 27.64
N ASP A 273 31.56 10.59 28.13
CA ASP A 273 31.95 9.24 28.53
C ASP A 273 31.72 8.26 27.37
N LEU A 274 32.81 7.72 26.83
CA LEU A 274 32.79 6.79 25.69
C LEU A 274 32.64 5.33 26.14
N CYS A 275 32.60 5.06 27.45
CA CYS A 275 32.27 3.74 27.99
C CYS A 275 33.08 2.59 27.36
N ASN A 276 34.37 2.81 27.13
CA ASN A 276 35.35 1.95 26.47
C ASN A 276 35.13 1.70 24.96
N ASN A 277 34.50 2.64 24.25
CA ASN A 277 34.31 2.58 22.79
C ASN A 277 35.24 3.53 22.03
N LYS A 278 35.32 3.32 20.71
CA LYS A 278 36.12 4.12 19.79
C LYS A 278 35.45 5.47 19.52
N VAL A 279 36.26 6.52 19.42
CA VAL A 279 35.83 7.82 18.90
C VAL A 279 36.71 8.26 17.73
N THR A 280 36.07 8.68 16.64
CA THR A 280 36.71 9.37 15.53
C THR A 280 36.26 10.83 15.55
N HIS A 281 37.20 11.78 15.55
CA HIS A 281 36.90 13.21 15.58
C HIS A 281 37.65 13.98 14.49
N SER A 282 37.06 15.06 14.00
CA SER A 282 37.71 16.01 13.07
C SER A 282 38.17 17.31 13.74
N GLY A 283 37.75 17.54 14.99
CA GLY A 283 38.10 18.72 15.80
C GLY A 283 38.93 18.39 17.04
N SER A 284 38.53 18.91 18.21
CA SER A 284 39.21 18.68 19.49
C SER A 284 38.67 17.45 20.23
N ALA A 285 39.57 16.69 20.88
CA ALA A 285 39.25 15.58 21.78
C ALA A 285 39.41 15.92 23.27
N SER A 286 39.57 17.19 23.63
CA SER A 286 39.99 17.63 24.98
C SER A 286 39.02 17.31 26.13
N ARG A 287 37.79 16.85 25.83
CA ARG A 287 36.74 16.57 26.83
C ARG A 287 36.13 15.19 26.68
N ILE A 288 36.96 14.21 26.32
CA ILE A 288 36.59 12.81 26.14
C ILE A 288 37.25 11.99 27.25
N ILE A 289 36.48 11.09 27.86
CA ILE A 289 36.98 10.12 28.86
C ILE A 289 36.54 8.70 28.50
N ASN A 290 37.24 7.71 29.06
CA ASN A 290 36.94 6.28 28.90
C ASN A 290 36.79 5.84 27.43
N ALA A 291 37.57 6.41 26.51
CA ALA A 291 37.62 5.93 25.13
C ALA A 291 38.61 4.76 25.04
N SER A 292 38.26 3.69 24.31
CA SER A 292 39.22 2.62 24.01
C SER A 292 40.23 3.04 22.94
N GLN A 293 39.82 3.94 22.04
CA GLN A 293 40.68 4.54 21.02
C GLN A 293 40.15 5.92 20.62
N ILE A 294 41.06 6.87 20.44
CA ILE A 294 40.77 8.23 19.95
C ILE A 294 41.49 8.39 18.60
N ILE A 295 40.73 8.64 17.53
CA ILE A 295 41.23 8.78 16.16
C ILE A 295 40.95 10.20 15.67
N ASN A 296 42.00 10.90 15.25
CA ASN A 296 41.85 12.17 14.53
C ASN A 296 41.74 11.90 13.02
N ASN A 297 40.64 12.33 12.40
CA ASN A 297 40.40 12.15 10.97
C ASN A 297 41.07 13.22 10.09
N HIS A 298 41.64 14.27 10.70
CA HIS A 298 42.31 15.40 10.03
C HIS A 298 41.47 16.08 8.93
N GLY A 299 40.15 15.91 8.98
CA GLY A 299 39.18 16.42 8.00
C GLY A 299 37.75 16.02 8.41
N VAL A 300 36.75 16.68 7.81
CA VAL A 300 35.33 16.44 8.10
C VAL A 300 34.98 14.97 7.85
N ILE A 301 34.32 14.35 8.81
CA ILE A 301 33.86 12.96 8.76
C ILE A 301 32.52 12.90 8.02
N ASP A 302 32.34 11.94 7.12
CA ASP A 302 31.01 11.60 6.60
C ASP A 302 30.27 10.73 7.63
N ILE A 303 29.70 11.40 8.64
CA ILE A 303 29.02 10.74 9.76
C ILE A 303 27.81 9.93 9.27
N ALA A 304 27.11 10.43 8.25
CA ALA A 304 25.94 9.76 7.69
C ALA A 304 26.32 8.37 7.15
N ASN A 305 27.40 8.29 6.38
CA ASN A 305 27.92 7.02 5.88
C ASN A 305 28.39 6.08 7.02
N GLU A 306 29.13 6.59 8.00
CA GLU A 306 29.60 5.79 9.16
C GLU A 306 28.47 5.17 9.99
N LEU A 307 27.32 5.85 10.03
CA LEU A 307 26.12 5.37 10.71
C LEU A 307 25.21 4.53 9.80
N ASN A 308 25.45 4.47 8.49
CA ASN A 308 24.49 3.98 7.49
C ASN A 308 23.13 4.70 7.62
N MET A 309 23.17 6.02 7.69
CA MET A 309 22.02 6.90 7.75
C MET A 309 22.09 7.90 6.59
N LYS A 310 20.96 8.51 6.25
CA LYS A 310 20.92 9.58 5.25
C LYS A 310 21.48 10.88 5.83
N ASP A 311 22.18 11.69 5.04
CA ASP A 311 22.52 13.06 5.43
C ASP A 311 21.35 14.03 5.22
N GLY A 312 21.30 15.12 6.00
CA GLY A 312 20.23 16.11 5.91
C GLY A 312 18.86 15.58 6.34
N ASN A 313 17.79 16.07 5.69
CA ASN A 313 16.43 15.76 6.09
C ASN A 313 15.95 14.39 5.58
N GLU A 314 15.17 13.70 6.42
CA GLU A 314 14.42 12.52 5.98
C GLU A 314 13.26 12.92 5.09
N TYR A 315 12.89 12.00 4.18
CA TYR A 315 11.68 12.18 3.39
C TYR A 315 10.47 11.78 4.22
N SER A 316 9.33 12.40 3.94
CA SER A 316 8.07 12.13 4.63
C SER A 316 7.13 11.30 3.76
N PHE A 317 6.20 10.62 4.42
CA PHE A 317 5.06 10.01 3.74
C PHE A 317 4.22 11.09 3.07
N THR A 318 3.65 10.78 1.91
CA THR A 318 2.73 11.67 1.20
C THR A 318 1.32 11.14 1.30
N ALA A 319 0.39 11.91 1.87
CA ALA A 319 -1.02 11.56 1.84
C ALA A 319 -1.63 11.81 0.46
N LYS A 320 -2.60 10.98 0.08
CA LYS A 320 -3.36 11.03 -1.18
C LYS A 320 -4.85 11.05 -0.91
N ILE A 321 -5.27 11.89 0.04
CA ILE A 321 -6.67 11.97 0.50
C ILE A 321 -7.64 12.34 -0.65
N ASP A 322 -7.19 13.11 -1.64
CA ASP A 322 -8.02 13.51 -2.79
C ASP A 322 -8.60 12.33 -3.57
N GLN A 323 -7.96 11.16 -3.56
CA GLN A 323 -8.45 9.98 -4.29
C GLN A 323 -9.72 9.37 -3.67
N ILE A 324 -10.04 9.73 -2.43
CA ILE A 324 -11.28 9.29 -1.77
C ILE A 324 -12.50 9.87 -2.50
N GLY A 325 -12.33 11.02 -3.17
CA GLY A 325 -13.40 11.69 -3.90
C GLY A 325 -14.55 12.07 -2.97
N ASN A 326 -15.79 11.75 -3.37
CA ASN A 326 -17.00 12.12 -2.64
C ASN A 326 -17.52 11.03 -1.68
N LYS A 327 -16.74 9.96 -1.46
CA LYS A 327 -17.13 8.84 -0.57
C LYS A 327 -16.73 9.13 0.89
N TYR A 328 -17.37 10.15 1.47
CA TYR A 328 -17.20 10.52 2.88
C TYR A 328 -18.53 11.00 3.48
N GLN A 329 -18.61 10.99 4.81
CA GLN A 329 -19.73 11.53 5.57
C GLN A 329 -19.28 12.74 6.38
N TYR A 330 -20.11 13.79 6.44
CA TYR A 330 -19.85 14.90 7.33
C TYR A 330 -20.16 14.53 8.77
N TRP A 331 -19.28 14.90 9.69
CA TRP A 331 -19.63 14.91 11.10
C TRP A 331 -20.53 16.11 11.41
N PRO A 332 -21.65 15.93 12.13
CA PRO A 332 -22.55 17.02 12.46
C PRO A 332 -21.86 18.09 13.32
N ASN A 333 -22.26 19.35 13.13
CA ASN A 333 -21.77 20.47 13.93
C ASN A 333 -22.11 20.26 15.41
N TRP A 334 -21.13 20.41 16.30
CA TRP A 334 -21.26 20.13 17.74
C TRP A 334 -21.65 18.67 18.08
N GLY A 335 -21.43 17.72 17.15
CA GLY A 335 -21.71 16.32 17.41
C GLY A 335 -20.67 15.68 18.33
N THR A 336 -21.15 14.86 19.27
CA THR A 336 -20.32 14.02 20.14
C THR A 336 -19.86 12.75 19.43
N ILE A 337 -18.55 12.52 19.37
CA ILE A 337 -17.93 11.29 18.85
C ILE A 337 -17.62 10.34 20.02
N ASN A 338 -18.05 9.08 19.92
CA ASN A 338 -17.64 8.01 20.81
C ASN A 338 -17.64 6.65 20.08
N ALA A 339 -17.15 5.58 20.69
CA ALA A 339 -17.00 4.29 19.99
C ALA A 339 -18.34 3.65 19.60
N GLU A 340 -19.38 3.85 20.41
CA GLU A 340 -20.72 3.30 20.16
C GLU A 340 -21.35 3.91 18.90
N THR A 341 -21.44 5.23 18.84
CA THR A 341 -21.97 5.97 17.69
C THR A 341 -21.14 5.73 16.43
N LEU A 342 -19.83 5.59 16.59
CA LEU A 342 -18.91 5.29 15.49
C LEU A 342 -19.10 3.87 14.95
N ASN A 343 -19.25 2.86 15.82
CA ASN A 343 -19.58 1.50 15.42
C ASN A 343 -20.91 1.45 14.66
N GLN A 344 -21.96 2.11 15.17
CA GLN A 344 -23.26 2.17 14.49
C GLN A 344 -23.14 2.78 13.08
N LYS A 345 -22.45 3.91 12.95
CA LYS A 345 -22.18 4.54 11.64
C LYS A 345 -21.40 3.63 10.70
N TYR A 346 -20.39 2.93 11.22
CA TYR A 346 -19.60 1.99 10.44
C TYR A 346 -20.46 0.83 9.93
N GLN A 347 -21.30 0.22 10.77
CA GLN A 347 -22.16 -0.89 10.38
C GLN A 347 -23.23 -0.47 9.35
N ILE A 348 -23.83 0.72 9.51
CA ILE A 348 -24.78 1.27 8.53
C ILE A 348 -24.08 1.52 7.19
N ALA A 349 -22.91 2.14 7.20
CA ALA A 349 -22.14 2.37 5.97
C ALA A 349 -21.71 1.06 5.30
N ALA A 350 -21.36 0.03 6.09
CA ALA A 350 -21.04 -1.29 5.58
C ALA A 350 -22.25 -1.94 4.90
N ALA A 351 -23.42 -1.89 5.55
CA ALA A 351 -24.67 -2.45 5.02
C ALA A 351 -25.11 -1.76 3.71
N ASN A 352 -24.88 -0.45 3.60
CA ASN A 352 -25.25 0.34 2.43
C ASN A 352 -24.20 0.32 1.30
N GLY A 353 -23.03 -0.29 1.51
CA GLY A 353 -21.94 -0.23 0.52
C GLY A 353 -21.30 1.17 0.39
N ASP A 354 -21.36 1.97 1.45
CA ASP A 354 -20.86 3.35 1.50
C ASP A 354 -19.43 3.46 2.03
N LEU A 355 -18.84 2.35 2.48
CA LEU A 355 -17.43 2.32 2.86
C LEU A 355 -16.53 2.53 1.65
N TRP A 356 -15.50 3.36 1.81
CA TRP A 356 -14.42 3.51 0.84
C TRP A 356 -13.31 2.51 1.15
N ASN A 357 -13.13 1.50 0.30
CA ASN A 357 -12.14 0.43 0.51
C ASN A 357 -12.23 -0.25 1.91
N GLY A 358 -13.44 -0.34 2.46
CA GLY A 358 -13.69 -0.89 3.80
C GLY A 358 -13.50 0.11 4.95
N PHE A 359 -13.11 1.35 4.67
CA PHE A 359 -13.03 2.43 5.65
C PHE A 359 -14.31 3.26 5.65
N LEU A 360 -14.80 3.58 6.85
CA LEU A 360 -15.71 4.69 7.04
C LEU A 360 -14.88 5.97 6.94
N VAL A 361 -15.20 6.86 5.99
CA VAL A 361 -14.51 8.15 5.87
C VAL A 361 -15.38 9.23 6.47
N ILE A 362 -14.84 9.94 7.47
CA ILE A 362 -15.53 11.01 8.16
C ILE A 362 -14.77 12.31 7.97
N LYS A 363 -15.50 13.32 7.51
CA LYS A 363 -15.00 14.68 7.32
C LYS A 363 -15.49 15.58 8.46
N VAL A 364 -14.55 16.15 9.20
CA VAL A 364 -14.81 17.06 10.32
C VAL A 364 -14.55 18.50 9.85
N SER A 365 -15.57 19.08 9.22
CA SER A 365 -15.54 20.46 8.72
C SER A 365 -16.08 21.49 9.73
N ASN A 366 -16.69 21.02 10.82
CA ASN A 366 -17.10 21.83 11.96
C ASN A 366 -16.51 21.25 13.24
N TYR A 367 -16.52 22.03 14.32
CA TYR A 367 -16.03 21.58 15.61
C TYR A 367 -16.78 20.34 16.12
N ALA A 368 -16.03 19.35 16.61
CA ALA A 368 -16.56 18.14 17.21
C ALA A 368 -15.88 17.86 18.56
N THR A 369 -16.58 17.12 19.43
CA THR A 369 -16.07 16.75 20.76
C THR A 369 -16.03 15.23 20.87
N MET A 370 -14.94 14.69 21.39
CA MET A 370 -14.85 13.27 21.75
C MET A 370 -15.36 13.07 23.19
N GLU A 371 -16.19 12.07 23.39
CA GLU A 371 -16.63 11.63 24.72
C GLU A 371 -16.21 10.19 24.99
N SER A 372 -16.04 9.89 26.27
CA SER A 372 -15.71 8.54 26.70
C SER A 372 -16.91 7.62 26.49
N SER A 373 -16.63 6.39 26.05
CA SER A 373 -17.60 5.29 26.01
C SER A 373 -17.00 4.05 26.67
N ALA A 374 -17.83 3.12 27.14
CA ALA A 374 -17.34 1.80 27.54
C ALA A 374 -17.01 0.91 26.32
N GLU A 375 -17.64 1.19 25.18
CA GLU A 375 -17.48 0.43 23.93
C GLU A 375 -16.09 0.57 23.30
N THR A 376 -15.71 -0.46 22.54
CA THR A 376 -14.50 -0.51 21.72
C THR A 376 -14.88 -0.44 20.24
N PHE A 377 -14.20 0.41 19.47
CA PHE A 377 -14.39 0.50 18.03
C PHE A 377 -13.73 -0.69 17.32
N THR A 378 -14.49 -1.40 16.48
CA THR A 378 -14.02 -2.63 15.80
C THR A 378 -13.85 -2.47 14.29
N GLY A 379 -14.33 -1.36 13.73
CA GLY A 379 -14.29 -1.06 12.30
C GLY A 379 -13.00 -0.36 11.85
N LYS A 380 -13.04 0.21 10.66
CA LYS A 380 -11.95 1.00 10.09
C LYS A 380 -12.43 2.39 9.74
N VAL A 381 -11.64 3.41 10.07
CA VAL A 381 -12.05 4.81 9.89
C VAL A 381 -10.91 5.69 9.41
N ILE A 382 -11.22 6.62 8.51
CA ILE A 382 -10.34 7.73 8.12
C ILE A 382 -11.03 9.02 8.56
N TRP A 383 -10.39 9.74 9.48
CA TRP A 383 -10.79 11.08 9.89
C TRP A 383 -10.06 12.11 9.05
N ILE A 384 -10.81 12.94 8.31
CA ILE A 384 -10.31 14.11 7.60
C ILE A 384 -10.69 15.33 8.44
N VAL A 385 -9.72 15.87 9.18
CA VAL A 385 -9.91 16.98 10.11
C VAL A 385 -9.54 18.29 9.43
N GLU A 386 -10.55 19.08 9.07
CA GLU A 386 -10.38 20.42 8.49
C GLU A 386 -10.67 21.54 9.50
N SER A 387 -11.42 21.24 10.57
CA SER A 387 -11.73 22.14 11.68
C SER A 387 -11.08 21.62 12.97
N GLY A 388 -11.82 21.57 14.08
CA GLY A 388 -11.33 21.13 15.39
C GLY A 388 -11.97 19.84 15.89
N ILE A 389 -11.19 18.97 16.53
CA ILE A 389 -11.69 17.92 17.43
C ILE A 389 -11.14 18.16 18.83
N ALA A 390 -12.02 18.35 19.81
CA ALA A 390 -11.63 18.35 21.21
C ALA A 390 -11.77 16.96 21.81
N CYS A 391 -10.64 16.33 22.08
CA CYS A 391 -10.59 14.99 22.64
C CYS A 391 -10.52 15.00 24.17
N ASN A 392 -9.74 15.91 24.76
CA ASN A 392 -9.56 16.00 26.21
C ASN A 392 -9.20 14.65 26.89
N GLY A 393 -8.40 13.81 26.21
CA GLY A 393 -8.03 12.50 26.72
C GLY A 393 -9.13 11.42 26.59
N ASN A 394 -10.19 11.66 25.81
CA ASN A 394 -11.31 10.74 25.63
C ASN A 394 -11.31 10.00 24.29
N TRP A 395 -10.17 9.87 23.59
CA TRP A 395 -10.12 9.07 22.37
C TRP A 395 -10.66 7.65 22.61
N TYR A 396 -11.52 7.18 21.73
CA TYR A 396 -12.19 5.88 21.86
C TYR A 396 -11.18 4.71 21.81
N ASP A 397 -11.55 3.57 22.40
CA ASP A 397 -10.71 2.37 22.37
C ASP A 397 -10.74 1.72 20.98
N CYS A 398 -9.58 1.28 20.51
CA CYS A 398 -9.43 0.61 19.22
C CYS A 398 -9.19 -0.90 19.42
N ALA A 399 -10.05 -1.75 18.84
CA ALA A 399 -9.84 -3.19 18.85
C ALA A 399 -8.62 -3.59 17.99
N ALA A 400 -8.09 -4.79 18.21
CA ALA A 400 -6.98 -5.33 17.41
C ALA A 400 -7.32 -5.47 15.91
N SER A 401 -8.59 -5.65 15.56
CA SER A 401 -9.09 -5.71 14.18
C SER A 401 -9.36 -4.33 13.55
N SER A 402 -9.36 -3.26 14.36
CA SER A 402 -9.69 -1.91 13.91
C SER A 402 -8.48 -1.22 13.27
N ASN A 403 -8.72 -0.19 12.45
CA ASN A 403 -7.64 0.67 11.99
C ASN A 403 -8.13 2.10 11.80
N THR A 404 -7.40 3.07 12.36
CA THR A 404 -7.80 4.48 12.37
C THR A 404 -6.73 5.33 11.70
N MET A 405 -7.07 6.05 10.63
CA MET A 405 -6.25 7.16 10.14
C MET A 405 -6.81 8.47 10.69
N VAL A 406 -5.94 9.31 11.25
CA VAL A 406 -6.26 10.69 11.60
C VAL A 406 -5.45 11.59 10.69
N TYR A 407 -6.08 12.09 9.64
CA TYR A 407 -5.51 13.06 8.72
C TYR A 407 -5.91 14.47 9.14
N VAL A 408 -4.96 15.24 9.64
CA VAL A 408 -5.14 16.64 10.03
C VAL A 408 -4.60 17.52 8.92
N LYS A 409 -5.52 18.16 8.21
CA LYS A 409 -5.21 19.06 7.12
C LYS A 409 -4.61 20.37 7.66
N SER A 410 -3.92 21.12 6.80
CA SER A 410 -3.43 22.45 7.14
C SER A 410 -4.54 23.33 7.73
N GLY A 411 -4.34 23.84 8.95
CA GLY A 411 -5.29 24.67 9.69
C GLY A 411 -6.30 23.90 10.56
N GLY A 412 -6.41 22.58 10.39
CA GLY A 412 -7.16 21.72 11.30
C GLY A 412 -6.40 21.48 12.62
N TYR A 413 -7.12 21.17 13.68
CA TYR A 413 -6.51 20.93 14.99
C TYR A 413 -7.19 19.85 15.83
N ILE A 414 -6.42 19.21 16.70
CA ILE A 414 -6.92 18.26 17.69
C ILE A 414 -6.31 18.57 19.06
N THR A 415 -7.16 18.77 20.06
CA THR A 415 -6.72 19.06 21.44
C THR A 415 -6.90 17.85 22.34
N GLY A 416 -5.81 17.45 23.02
CA GLY A 416 -5.84 16.32 23.95
C GLY A 416 -6.07 14.98 23.26
N MET A 417 -5.45 14.78 22.10
CA MET A 417 -5.48 13.56 21.31
C MET A 417 -4.90 12.39 22.12
N GLY A 418 -5.73 11.41 22.42
CA GLY A 418 -5.34 10.22 23.18
C GLY A 418 -6.36 9.88 24.27
N SER A 419 -6.06 8.82 25.02
CA SER A 419 -6.77 8.39 26.21
C SER A 419 -5.93 7.38 26.97
N ASN A 420 -6.46 6.80 28.04
CA ASN A 420 -5.86 5.64 28.73
C ASN A 420 -6.09 4.30 28.00
N LYS A 421 -6.64 4.34 26.77
CA LYS A 421 -7.05 3.15 26.01
C LYS A 421 -6.12 2.87 24.83
N ASN A 422 -6.46 1.88 24.03
CA ASN A 422 -5.66 1.50 22.87
C ASN A 422 -5.96 2.41 21.69
N PHE A 423 -4.90 2.90 21.05
CA PHE A 423 -4.95 3.51 19.73
C PHE A 423 -4.29 2.55 18.73
N ARG A 424 -4.97 2.21 17.64
CA ARG A 424 -4.41 1.43 16.53
C ARG A 424 -4.61 2.20 15.24
N GLY A 425 -3.54 2.74 14.67
CA GLY A 425 -3.70 3.65 13.55
C GLY A 425 -2.49 4.48 13.15
N TYR A 426 -2.75 5.46 12.29
CA TYR A 426 -1.77 6.39 11.78
C TYR A 426 -2.26 7.83 11.94
N ILE A 427 -1.41 8.69 12.50
CA ILE A 427 -1.70 10.12 12.63
C ILE A 427 -0.82 10.85 11.63
N TYR A 428 -1.45 11.54 10.69
CA TYR A 428 -0.81 12.31 9.64
C TYR A 428 -1.21 13.78 9.76
N VAL A 429 -0.24 14.67 9.90
CA VAL A 429 -0.47 16.11 10.05
C VAL A 429 0.33 16.86 9.00
N GLU A 430 -0.33 17.76 8.26
CA GLU A 430 0.31 18.54 7.21
C GLU A 430 0.06 20.05 7.35
N GLY A 431 0.87 20.83 6.64
CA GLY A 431 0.82 22.29 6.63
C GLY A 431 0.94 22.87 8.04
N ASN A 432 -0.05 23.66 8.44
CA ASN A 432 -0.13 24.29 9.75
C ASN A 432 -1.04 23.53 10.73
N GLY A 433 -1.28 22.24 10.49
CA GLY A 433 -2.09 21.41 11.40
C GLY A 433 -1.49 21.36 12.81
N ASP A 434 -2.36 21.29 13.82
CA ASP A 434 -1.96 21.37 15.23
C ASP A 434 -2.53 20.20 16.02
N VAL A 435 -1.66 19.37 16.59
CA VAL A 435 -2.08 18.22 17.40
C VAL A 435 -1.35 18.22 18.72
N ASN A 436 -2.14 18.39 19.78
CA ASN A 436 -1.72 18.21 21.15
C ASN A 436 -2.15 16.82 21.65
N TYR A 437 -1.20 16.04 22.14
CA TYR A 437 -1.38 14.67 22.60
C TYR A 437 -1.54 14.60 24.12
N LEU A 438 -2.53 13.83 24.57
CA LEU A 438 -2.84 13.59 25.98
C LEU A 438 -3.28 12.14 26.19
N PHE A 439 -2.29 11.25 26.34
CA PHE A 439 -2.54 9.85 26.65
C PHE A 439 -2.54 9.62 28.17
N GLY A 440 -3.41 8.72 28.61
CA GLY A 440 -3.59 8.33 30.01
C GLY A 440 -2.79 7.09 30.38
N ASN A 441 -2.65 6.79 31.67
CA ASN A 441 -1.84 5.66 32.13
C ASN A 441 -2.42 4.32 31.64
N GLY A 442 -1.57 3.40 31.21
CA GLY A 442 -1.97 2.11 30.64
C GLY A 442 -2.33 2.13 29.14
N ASN A 443 -2.16 3.28 28.46
CA ASN A 443 -2.37 3.36 27.01
C ASN A 443 -1.44 2.41 26.21
N SER A 444 -1.89 2.06 25.00
CA SER A 444 -1.07 1.42 23.99
C SER A 444 -1.31 2.10 22.65
N PHE A 445 -0.28 2.74 22.09
CA PHE A 445 -0.33 3.29 20.74
C PHE A 445 0.34 2.31 19.78
N ARG A 446 -0.42 1.75 18.82
CA ARG A 446 0.10 0.88 17.76
C ARG A 446 0.00 1.58 16.41
N GLY A 447 1.14 1.90 15.80
CA GLY A 447 1.27 2.56 14.51
C GLY A 447 2.25 3.72 14.53
N ALA A 448 1.96 4.85 13.87
CA ALA A 448 2.91 5.96 13.78
C ALA A 448 2.27 7.37 13.86
N ILE A 449 3.08 8.35 14.27
CA ILE A 449 2.74 9.78 14.34
C ILE A 449 3.66 10.56 13.39
N HIS A 450 3.12 11.05 12.28
CA HIS A 450 3.87 11.77 11.26
C HIS A 450 3.31 13.18 11.08
N HIS A 451 4.10 14.15 11.50
CA HIS A 451 3.91 15.57 11.23
C HIS A 451 4.84 15.93 10.09
N VAL A 452 4.30 16.00 8.88
CA VAL A 452 5.09 16.01 7.63
C VAL A 452 5.43 17.40 7.11
N SER A 453 5.21 18.44 7.92
CA SER A 453 5.42 19.83 7.54
C SER A 453 6.20 20.56 8.60
N ASN A 454 7.05 21.50 8.20
CA ASN A 454 7.91 22.20 9.17
C ASN A 454 7.11 23.12 10.11
N ASN A 455 5.88 23.49 9.71
CA ASN A 455 5.00 24.38 10.44
C ASN A 455 3.93 23.66 11.26
N SER A 456 3.82 22.33 11.16
CA SER A 456 2.86 21.58 11.96
C SER A 456 3.28 21.61 13.41
N LYS A 457 2.31 21.73 14.30
CA LYS A 457 2.56 21.86 15.73
C LYS A 457 2.37 20.53 16.41
N PHE A 458 3.49 19.97 16.87
CA PHE A 458 3.53 18.79 17.71
C PHE A 458 3.65 19.22 19.17
N GLN A 459 2.75 18.73 20.02
CA GLN A 459 2.84 18.92 21.46
C GLN A 459 2.46 17.65 22.20
N LEU A 460 3.39 17.09 22.98
CA LEU A 460 3.10 16.02 23.92
C LEU A 460 3.08 16.61 25.33
N ASN A 461 1.89 17.02 25.76
CA ASN A 461 1.66 17.64 27.06
C ASN A 461 2.11 16.77 28.23
N SER A 462 2.33 17.40 29.40
CA SER A 462 2.51 16.72 30.68
C SER A 462 1.33 15.79 30.97
N GLY A 463 1.60 14.54 31.30
CA GLY A 463 0.58 13.51 31.42
C GLY A 463 1.20 12.15 31.75
N ALA A 464 0.46 11.08 31.47
CA ALA A 464 0.97 9.73 31.69
C ALA A 464 1.99 9.33 30.61
N PRO A 465 2.86 8.34 30.89
CA PRO A 465 3.80 7.84 29.90
C PRO A 465 3.09 7.36 28.62
N LEU A 466 3.65 7.69 27.46
CA LEU A 466 3.13 7.25 26.16
C LEU A 466 4.01 6.12 25.60
N ASN A 467 3.39 4.96 25.33
CA ASN A 467 4.07 3.82 24.73
C ASN A 467 3.67 3.70 23.25
N ILE A 468 4.63 3.96 22.35
CA ILE A 468 4.46 3.91 20.90
C ILE A 468 5.11 2.64 20.35
N PHE A 469 4.27 1.75 19.86
CA PHE A 469 4.62 0.55 19.14
C PHE A 469 4.40 0.78 17.65
N TYR A 470 5.45 1.21 16.96
CA TYR A 470 5.50 1.14 15.50
C TYR A 470 5.14 -0.26 15.04
N ASP A 471 4.07 -0.30 14.25
CA ASP A 471 3.49 -1.51 13.69
C ASP A 471 3.32 -1.28 12.19
N ARG A 472 4.22 -1.87 11.41
CA ARG A 472 4.26 -1.68 9.95
C ARG A 472 2.99 -2.22 9.29
N GLU A 473 2.38 -3.27 9.84
CA GLU A 473 1.16 -3.86 9.27
C GLU A 473 -0.04 -2.92 9.42
N VAL A 474 -0.10 -2.12 10.50
CA VAL A 474 -1.07 -1.01 10.64
C VAL A 474 -0.92 -0.01 9.50
N ILE A 475 0.31 0.38 9.18
CA ILE A 475 0.62 1.40 8.16
C ILE A 475 0.43 0.86 6.73
N LYS A 476 0.80 -0.41 6.50
CA LYS A 476 0.69 -1.09 5.20
C LYS A 476 -0.72 -1.08 4.66
N GLU A 477 -1.74 -1.15 5.52
CA GLU A 477 -3.12 -1.09 5.06
C GLU A 477 -3.44 0.24 4.36
N PHE A 478 -2.97 1.37 4.90
CA PHE A 478 -3.14 2.67 4.26
C PHE A 478 -2.31 2.80 2.99
N VAL A 479 -1.11 2.22 2.96
CA VAL A 479 -0.26 2.17 1.75
C VAL A 479 -0.91 1.33 0.64
N ARG A 480 -1.49 0.17 1.00
CA ARG A 480 -2.17 -0.75 0.08
C ARG A 480 -3.35 -0.08 -0.61
N PHE A 481 -4.16 0.68 0.12
CA PHE A 481 -5.27 1.44 -0.46
C PHE A 481 -4.81 2.80 -1.03
N ASN A 482 -3.50 3.00 -1.15
CA ASN A 482 -2.85 4.17 -1.69
C ASN A 482 -3.17 5.47 -0.94
N VAL A 483 -3.78 5.42 0.25
CA VAL A 483 -4.14 6.59 1.06
C VAL A 483 -2.92 7.40 1.44
N ILE A 484 -1.81 6.70 1.65
CA ILE A 484 -0.49 7.27 1.90
C ILE A 484 0.54 6.57 1.02
N THR A 485 1.59 7.30 0.64
CA THR A 485 2.73 6.76 -0.10
C THR A 485 3.97 6.91 0.76
N PRO A 486 4.65 5.80 1.13
CA PRO A 486 5.92 5.88 1.84
C PRO A 486 7.01 6.42 0.91
N PRO A 487 8.00 7.16 1.42
CA PRO A 487 9.24 7.36 0.69
C PRO A 487 10.04 6.06 0.64
N GLY A 488 11.02 5.97 -0.26
CA GLY A 488 12.00 4.88 -0.22
C GLY A 488 11.41 3.47 -0.39
N VAL A 489 10.44 3.29 -1.30
CA VAL A 489 9.89 1.95 -1.60
C VAL A 489 11.02 1.03 -2.06
N ILE A 490 11.26 -0.04 -1.29
CA ILE A 490 12.31 -1.03 -1.54
C ILE A 490 11.80 -2.11 -2.48
N SER A 491 10.56 -2.57 -2.27
CA SER A 491 9.95 -3.60 -3.10
C SER A 491 8.44 -3.47 -3.17
N LYS A 492 7.90 -4.00 -4.26
CA LYS A 492 6.47 -4.25 -4.46
C LYS A 492 6.31 -5.67 -4.94
N GLU A 493 5.58 -6.49 -4.19
CA GLU A 493 5.38 -7.89 -4.53
C GLU A 493 3.91 -8.26 -4.44
N LEU A 494 3.40 -8.95 -5.46
CA LEU A 494 2.07 -9.52 -5.42
C LEU A 494 2.09 -10.81 -4.57
N ILE A 495 1.38 -10.85 -3.44
CA ILE A 495 1.32 -12.02 -2.55
C ILE A 495 -0.11 -12.53 -2.39
N MET A 496 -0.25 -13.77 -1.93
CA MET A 496 -1.54 -14.32 -1.52
C MET A 496 -1.97 -13.71 -0.19
N ASN A 497 -3.24 -13.32 -0.10
CA ASN A 497 -3.89 -12.87 1.13
C ASN A 497 -4.92 -13.89 1.65
N ASP A 498 -5.13 -14.97 0.91
CA ASP A 498 -6.12 -16.00 1.16
C ASP A 498 -5.59 -17.33 0.59
N VAL A 499 -6.29 -18.44 0.84
CA VAL A 499 -5.95 -19.75 0.31
C VAL A 499 -6.31 -19.87 -1.18
N LYS A 500 -7.26 -19.06 -1.67
CA LYS A 500 -7.76 -19.09 -3.05
C LYS A 500 -7.73 -17.73 -3.73
N LEU A 501 -7.45 -17.72 -5.04
CA LEU A 501 -7.61 -16.55 -5.90
C LEU A 501 -8.98 -16.66 -6.58
N ARG A 502 -9.91 -15.77 -6.23
CA ARG A 502 -11.28 -15.74 -6.77
C ARG A 502 -11.38 -14.70 -7.87
N THR A 503 -12.14 -14.99 -8.91
CA THR A 503 -12.42 -14.07 -10.02
C THR A 503 -13.82 -13.48 -9.88
N GLU A 504 -13.93 -12.16 -10.03
CA GLU A 504 -15.20 -11.46 -10.19
C GLU A 504 -15.25 -10.92 -11.62
N LEU A 505 -16.10 -11.51 -12.47
CA LEU A 505 -16.28 -11.07 -13.85
C LEU A 505 -17.01 -9.72 -13.88
N LEU A 506 -16.35 -8.69 -14.42
CA LEU A 506 -16.89 -7.34 -14.53
C LEU A 506 -17.53 -7.07 -15.90
N SER A 507 -16.96 -7.64 -16.97
CA SER A 507 -17.45 -7.45 -18.33
C SER A 507 -16.96 -8.56 -19.26
N LEU A 508 -17.73 -8.85 -20.32
CA LEU A 508 -17.42 -9.89 -21.30
C LEU A 508 -17.70 -9.38 -22.72
N TYR A 509 -16.73 -9.53 -23.62
CA TYR A 509 -16.81 -9.13 -25.04
C TYR A 509 -16.50 -10.32 -25.96
N TYR A 510 -17.07 -10.33 -27.16
CA TYR A 510 -16.88 -11.38 -28.18
C TYR A 510 -16.29 -10.86 -29.49
#